data_AF-A0A2J8TBH7-F1
#
_entry.id   AF-A0A2J8TBH7-F1
#
_cell.length_a   1.000
_cell.length_b   1.000
_cell.length_c   1.000
_cell.angle_alpha   90.00
_cell.angle_beta   90.00
_cell.angle_gamma   90.00
#
_symmetry.space_group_name_H-M   'P 1'
#
loop_
_entity.id
_entity.type
_entity.pdbx_description
1 polymer ?
#
loop_
_entity_poly.entity_id
_entity_poly.type
_entity_poly.pdbx_seq_one_letter_code
_entity_poly.pdbx_strand_id
1 'polypeptide(L)'
;MSAEVKVTGQNQEQFLLLAKSAKGAALATLIHQVLEAPGVYVFGELLDMPNVRELAESDFASTFRLLTVFAYGTYADYLAEARNLPPLTEAQKNKLRHLSVVTLAAKVKCIPYAVLLEALALRNVRQLEDLVIEAVYADVLRGSLDQRNQRLEVDYSIGRDIQRQDLSAIARTLQEWCVGCEVVLSGIEEQV
;
A
#
# COMPACT_ATOMS: atom_id res chain seq x y z
N MET A 1 -21.33 8.64 15.61
CA MET A 1 -19.92 8.23 15.57
C MET A 1 -19.53 8.06 14.10
N SER A 2 -19.19 9.14 13.41
CA SER A 2 -19.04 9.16 11.94
C SER A 2 -17.92 10.09 11.48
N ALA A 3 -16.79 10.10 12.21
CA ALA A 3 -15.66 11.00 11.94
C ALA A 3 -14.44 10.32 11.29
N GLU A 4 -14.36 8.98 11.26
CA GLU A 4 -13.12 8.27 10.93
C GLU A 4 -12.76 8.18 9.43
N VAL A 5 -13.65 8.56 8.49
CA VAL A 5 -13.36 8.43 7.03
C VAL A 5 -13.17 9.78 6.31
N LYS A 6 -13.53 10.92 6.92
CA LYS A 6 -13.59 12.20 6.18
C LYS A 6 -12.25 12.91 5.97
N VAL A 7 -11.30 12.77 6.89
CA VAL A 7 -10.07 13.58 6.86
C VAL A 7 -9.09 13.10 5.79
N THR A 8 -9.01 11.78 5.57
CA THR A 8 -8.14 11.17 4.56
C THR A 8 -8.61 11.47 3.14
N GLY A 9 -9.92 11.42 2.89
CA GLY A 9 -10.51 11.74 1.58
C GLY A 9 -10.32 13.20 1.18
N GLN A 10 -10.44 14.15 2.12
CA GLN A 10 -10.33 15.59 1.82
C GLN A 10 -8.94 15.98 1.29
N ASN A 11 -7.88 15.45 1.89
CA ASN A 11 -6.52 15.70 1.42
C ASN A 11 -6.31 15.09 0.03
N GLN A 12 -6.81 13.86 -0.20
CA GLN A 12 -6.73 13.22 -1.51
C GLN A 12 -7.46 14.03 -2.58
N GLU A 13 -8.71 14.45 -2.34
CA GLU A 13 -9.49 15.26 -3.29
C GLU A 13 -8.79 16.60 -3.63
N GLN A 14 -8.18 17.24 -2.64
CA GLN A 14 -7.41 18.46 -2.86
C GLN A 14 -6.19 18.20 -3.75
N PHE A 15 -5.43 17.13 -3.50
CA PHE A 15 -4.28 16.77 -4.34
C PHE A 15 -4.71 16.35 -5.75
N LEU A 16 -5.83 15.67 -5.90
CA LEU A 16 -6.41 15.32 -7.20
C LEU A 16 -6.83 16.57 -7.99
N LEU A 17 -7.39 17.58 -7.31
CA LEU A 17 -7.74 18.85 -7.95
C LEU A 17 -6.49 19.61 -8.40
N LEU A 18 -5.44 19.63 -7.57
CA LEU A 18 -4.15 20.24 -7.91
C LEU A 18 -3.45 19.50 -9.06
N ALA A 19 -3.55 18.16 -9.10
CA ALA A 19 -2.98 17.36 -10.18
C ALA A 19 -3.68 17.61 -11.53
N LYS A 20 -4.96 18.00 -11.53
CA LYS A 20 -5.68 18.39 -12.75
C LYS A 20 -5.17 19.70 -13.36
N SER A 21 -4.71 20.65 -12.53
CA SER A 21 -4.24 21.96 -12.98
C SER A 21 -2.71 22.04 -13.14
N ALA A 22 -1.95 21.19 -12.45
CA ALA A 22 -0.49 21.14 -12.52
C ALA A 22 0.02 20.35 -13.74
N LYS A 23 1.12 20.81 -14.34
CA LYS A 23 1.82 20.14 -15.46
C LYS A 23 3.34 20.17 -15.25
N GLY A 24 4.05 19.18 -15.79
CA GLY A 24 5.51 19.10 -15.78
C GLY A 24 6.11 19.18 -14.37
N ALA A 25 7.04 20.11 -14.15
CA ALA A 25 7.75 20.28 -12.88
C ALA A 25 6.83 20.53 -11.68
N ALA A 26 5.71 21.24 -11.87
CA ALA A 26 4.74 21.47 -10.79
C ALA A 26 4.07 20.16 -10.34
N LEU A 27 3.80 19.26 -11.28
CA LEU A 27 3.22 17.95 -11.00
C LEU A 27 4.23 17.02 -10.33
N ALA A 28 5.51 17.07 -10.73
CA ALA A 28 6.58 16.34 -10.06
C ALA A 28 6.73 16.76 -8.58
N THR A 29 6.71 18.06 -8.29
CA THR A 29 6.72 18.58 -6.90
C THR A 29 5.46 18.16 -6.14
N LEU A 30 4.29 18.19 -6.78
CA LEU A 30 3.04 17.73 -6.18
C LEU A 30 3.11 16.25 -5.81
N ILE A 31 3.69 15.40 -6.67
CA ILE A 31 3.88 13.97 -6.37
C ILE A 31 4.74 13.81 -5.11
N HIS A 32 5.85 14.52 -4.98
CA HIS A 32 6.66 14.46 -3.75
C HIS A 32 5.88 14.88 -2.49
N GLN A 33 5.05 15.92 -2.59
CA GLN A 33 4.17 16.35 -1.50
C GLN A 33 3.12 15.29 -1.14
N VAL A 34 2.50 14.67 -2.14
CA VAL A 34 1.52 13.59 -1.97
C VAL A 34 2.17 12.34 -1.33
N LEU A 35 3.40 12.03 -1.74
CA LEU A 35 4.16 10.94 -1.16
C LEU A 35 4.51 11.20 0.30
N GLU A 36 4.72 12.46 0.72
CA GLU A 36 4.95 12.83 2.13
C GLU A 36 3.67 13.00 2.95
N ALA A 37 2.53 13.26 2.29
CA ALA A 37 1.28 13.55 2.97
C ALA A 37 0.84 12.37 3.87
N PRO A 38 0.63 12.59 5.18
CA PRO A 38 0.14 11.54 6.08
C PRO A 38 -1.31 11.17 5.71
N GLY A 39 -1.64 9.89 5.83
CA GLY A 39 -2.97 9.35 5.53
C GLY A 39 -3.22 9.03 4.04
N VAL A 40 -2.41 9.52 3.11
CA VAL A 40 -2.59 9.21 1.68
C VAL A 40 -1.83 7.95 1.31
N TYR A 41 -2.48 6.80 1.30
CA TYR A 41 -1.85 5.50 0.96
C TYR A 41 -2.37 4.87 -0.33
N VAL A 42 -3.28 5.57 -1.02
CA VAL A 42 -3.90 5.15 -2.28
C VAL A 42 -3.50 6.17 -3.35
N PHE A 43 -2.89 5.70 -4.43
CA PHE A 43 -2.30 6.52 -5.50
C PHE A 43 -2.83 6.15 -6.90
N GLY A 44 -3.66 5.11 -7.01
CA GLY A 44 -4.20 4.60 -8.27
C GLY A 44 -5.02 5.65 -9.02
N GLU A 45 -5.84 6.44 -8.30
CA GLU A 45 -6.61 7.53 -8.90
C GLU A 45 -5.71 8.62 -9.50
N LEU A 46 -4.57 8.89 -8.87
CA LEU A 46 -3.60 9.86 -9.36
C LEU A 46 -2.86 9.31 -10.59
N LEU A 47 -2.53 8.02 -10.61
CA LEU A 47 -1.94 7.33 -11.77
C LEU A 47 -2.88 7.25 -12.99
N ASP A 48 -4.19 7.18 -12.76
CA ASP A 48 -5.19 7.14 -13.84
C ASP A 48 -5.41 8.51 -14.51
N MET A 49 -4.89 9.60 -13.94
CA MET A 49 -4.99 10.93 -14.55
C MET A 49 -4.13 11.07 -15.82
N PRO A 50 -4.67 11.70 -16.89
CA PRO A 50 -3.93 11.90 -18.14
C PRO A 50 -2.67 12.74 -17.94
N ASN A 51 -2.74 13.80 -17.12
CA ASN A 51 -1.59 14.66 -16.80
C ASN A 51 -0.42 13.88 -16.18
N VAL A 52 -0.73 12.87 -15.36
CA VAL A 52 0.28 12.03 -14.70
C VAL A 52 0.83 11.01 -15.66
N ARG A 53 0.02 10.46 -16.57
CA ARG A 53 0.48 9.58 -17.64
C ARG A 53 1.40 10.28 -18.64
N GLU A 54 1.13 11.55 -18.95
CA GLU A 54 2.02 12.37 -19.79
C GLU A 54 3.42 12.52 -19.16
N LEU A 55 3.56 12.48 -17.83
CA LEU A 55 4.88 12.52 -17.18
C LEU A 55 5.74 11.32 -17.52
N ALA A 56 5.14 10.17 -17.83
CA ALA A 56 5.86 8.95 -18.19
C ALA A 56 6.68 9.10 -19.48
N GLU A 57 6.23 9.97 -20.39
CA GLU A 57 6.90 10.24 -21.68
C GLU A 57 7.83 11.47 -21.62
N SER A 58 7.89 12.15 -20.47
CA SER A 58 8.68 13.38 -20.27
C SER A 58 9.99 13.12 -19.54
N ASP A 59 10.79 14.17 -19.35
CA ASP A 59 12.02 14.15 -18.52
C ASP A 59 11.76 13.74 -17.05
N PHE A 60 10.49 13.70 -16.61
CA PHE A 60 10.07 13.27 -15.27
C PHE A 60 9.59 11.82 -15.18
N ALA A 61 9.94 10.97 -16.16
CA ALA A 61 9.60 9.56 -16.19
C ALA A 61 10.00 8.80 -14.90
N SER A 62 11.11 9.20 -14.26
CA SER A 62 11.56 8.65 -12.98
C SER A 62 10.56 8.88 -11.83
N THR A 63 9.88 10.04 -11.83
CA THR A 63 8.86 10.38 -10.82
C THR A 63 7.57 9.60 -11.05
N PHE A 64 7.20 9.39 -12.32
CA PHE A 64 6.08 8.51 -12.67
C PHE A 64 6.35 7.06 -12.26
N ARG A 65 7.57 6.56 -12.52
CA ARG A 65 8.01 5.24 -12.07
C ARG A 65 7.96 5.12 -10.56
N LEU A 66 8.40 6.15 -9.83
CA LEU A 66 8.32 6.19 -8.38
C LEU A 66 6.88 6.04 -7.89
N LEU A 67 5.96 6.83 -8.45
CA LEU A 67 4.54 6.74 -8.10
C LEU A 67 3.96 5.34 -8.38
N THR A 68 4.39 4.71 -9.47
CA THR A 68 4.00 3.33 -9.82
C THR A 68 4.47 2.32 -8.76
N VAL A 69 5.70 2.48 -8.24
CA VAL A 69 6.22 1.66 -7.15
C VAL A 69 5.42 1.87 -5.86
N PHE A 70 5.01 3.10 -5.55
CA PHE A 70 4.15 3.35 -4.39
C PHE A 70 2.75 2.75 -4.54
N ALA A 71 2.16 2.79 -5.73
CA ALA A 71 0.86 2.17 -5.97
C ALA A 71 0.94 0.64 -5.87
N TYR A 72 1.85 0.00 -6.62
CA TYR A 72 1.83 -1.45 -6.83
C TYR A 72 3.04 -2.22 -6.30
N GLY A 73 4.17 -1.54 -6.08
CA GLY A 73 5.45 -2.17 -5.72
C GLY A 73 5.70 -2.22 -4.21
N THR A 74 6.87 -2.72 -3.85
CA THR A 74 7.35 -2.86 -2.47
C THR A 74 8.65 -2.08 -2.24
N TYR A 75 9.06 -1.98 -0.99
CA TYR A 75 10.32 -1.35 -0.61
C TYR A 75 11.54 -2.11 -1.19
N ALA A 76 11.45 -3.43 -1.32
CA ALA A 76 12.47 -4.23 -1.99
C ALA A 76 12.61 -3.84 -3.49
N ASP A 77 11.50 -3.57 -4.17
CA ASP A 77 11.52 -3.12 -5.57
C ASP A 77 12.19 -1.74 -5.70
N TYR A 78 11.91 -0.84 -4.77
CA TYR A 78 12.61 0.46 -4.70
C TYR A 78 14.13 0.29 -4.51
N LEU A 79 14.56 -0.64 -3.65
CA LEU A 79 16.00 -0.90 -3.46
C LEU A 79 16.65 -1.49 -4.72
N ALA A 80 15.95 -2.34 -5.46
CA ALA A 80 16.43 -2.89 -6.72
C ALA A 80 16.55 -1.82 -7.81
N GLU A 81 15.61 -0.88 -7.86
CA GLU A 81 15.57 0.23 -8.83
C GLU A 81 16.21 1.53 -8.31
N ALA A 82 16.94 1.49 -7.18
CA ALA A 82 17.46 2.68 -6.49
C ALA A 82 18.40 3.56 -7.34
N ARG A 83 18.96 3.03 -8.44
CA ARG A 83 19.79 3.78 -9.39
C ARG A 83 18.98 4.63 -10.38
N ASN A 84 17.74 4.25 -10.65
CA ASN A 84 16.88 4.88 -11.66
C ASN A 84 15.79 5.78 -11.04
N LEU A 85 15.63 5.71 -9.72
CA LEU A 85 14.61 6.46 -8.98
C LEU A 85 15.23 7.65 -8.24
N PRO A 86 14.49 8.77 -8.10
CA PRO A 86 14.97 9.91 -7.35
C PRO A 86 15.10 9.56 -5.85
N PRO A 87 16.03 10.20 -5.13
CA PRO A 87 16.27 9.90 -3.72
C PRO A 87 15.04 10.23 -2.87
N LEU A 88 14.56 9.24 -2.12
CA LEU A 88 13.44 9.41 -1.19
C LEU A 88 13.87 10.04 0.13
N THR A 89 12.99 10.87 0.69
CA THR A 89 13.09 11.31 2.09
C THR A 89 12.79 10.16 3.05
N GLU A 90 13.26 10.24 4.30
CA GLU A 90 13.01 9.16 5.29
C GLU A 90 11.52 8.93 5.53
N ALA A 91 10.70 9.99 5.51
CA ALA A 91 9.25 9.89 5.60
C ALA A 91 8.65 9.07 4.45
N GLN A 92 9.09 9.33 3.21
CA GLN A 92 8.63 8.58 2.03
C GLN A 92 9.09 7.11 2.09
N LYS A 93 10.32 6.84 2.57
CA LYS A 93 10.82 5.47 2.77
C LYS A 93 9.98 4.72 3.80
N ASN A 94 9.68 5.33 4.94
CA ASN A 94 8.83 4.72 5.98
C ASN A 94 7.43 4.44 5.44
N LYS A 95 6.87 5.35 4.64
CA LYS A 95 5.58 5.14 3.99
C LYS A 95 5.59 3.96 3.01
N LEU A 96 6.63 3.83 2.19
CA LEU A 96 6.78 2.67 1.29
C LEU A 96 6.99 1.36 2.07
N ARG A 97 7.69 1.43 3.22
CA ARG A 97 7.80 0.31 4.17
C ARG A 97 6.42 -0.07 4.71
N HIS A 98 5.60 0.88 5.16
CA HIS A 98 4.23 0.61 5.61
C HIS A 98 3.39 -0.08 4.53
N LEU A 99 3.43 0.42 3.29
CA LEU A 99 2.74 -0.21 2.15
C LEU A 99 3.23 -1.64 1.87
N SER A 100 4.53 -1.88 2.06
CA SER A 100 5.11 -3.22 1.93
C SER A 100 4.58 -4.16 3.01
N VAL A 101 4.49 -3.70 4.26
CA VAL A 101 3.86 -4.46 5.36
C VAL A 101 2.40 -4.78 5.03
N VAL A 102 1.63 -3.81 4.56
CA VAL A 102 0.22 -4.04 4.15
C VAL A 102 0.11 -5.10 3.06
N THR A 103 1.05 -5.12 2.11
CA THR A 103 1.06 -6.12 1.02
C THR A 103 1.36 -7.52 1.53
N LEU A 104 2.26 -7.63 2.52
CA LEU A 104 2.55 -8.88 3.18
C LEU A 104 1.36 -9.34 4.04
N ALA A 105 0.71 -8.41 4.73
CA ALA A 105 -0.48 -8.66 5.55
C ALA A 105 -1.69 -9.13 4.72
N ALA A 106 -1.80 -8.67 3.48
CA ALA A 106 -2.82 -9.14 2.55
C ALA A 106 -2.63 -10.62 2.16
N LYS A 107 -1.40 -11.15 2.23
CA LYS A 107 -1.09 -12.55 1.91
C LYS A 107 -1.14 -13.45 3.14
N VAL A 108 -0.58 -12.99 4.26
CA VAL A 108 -0.43 -13.78 5.48
C VAL A 108 -0.80 -12.94 6.69
N LYS A 109 -1.73 -13.43 7.51
CA LYS A 109 -2.22 -12.73 8.71
C LYS A 109 -1.20 -12.74 9.86
N CYS A 110 -0.37 -13.76 9.96
CA CYS A 110 0.70 -13.86 10.95
C CYS A 110 2.06 -13.79 10.26
N ILE A 111 2.69 -12.62 10.25
CA ILE A 111 3.94 -12.39 9.51
C ILE A 111 5.13 -12.54 10.48
N PRO A 112 6.08 -13.44 10.21
CA PRO A 112 7.31 -13.53 11.02
C PRO A 112 8.17 -12.28 10.89
N TYR A 113 8.81 -11.86 11.99
CA TYR A 113 9.71 -10.71 11.99
C TYR A 113 10.87 -10.87 11.02
N ALA A 114 11.39 -12.09 10.82
CA ALA A 114 12.45 -12.34 9.84
C ALA A 114 12.07 -11.90 8.42
N VAL A 115 10.83 -12.22 8.00
CA VAL A 115 10.31 -11.84 6.67
C VAL A 115 10.16 -10.32 6.58
N LEU A 116 9.68 -9.66 7.64
CA LEU A 116 9.55 -8.21 7.69
C LEU A 116 10.91 -7.51 7.66
N LEU A 117 11.88 -7.99 8.43
CA LEU A 117 13.23 -7.43 8.47
C LEU A 117 13.91 -7.51 7.10
N GLU A 118 13.77 -8.65 6.40
CA GLU A 118 14.30 -8.84 5.06
C GLU A 118 13.59 -7.95 4.03
N ALA A 119 12.25 -7.99 3.98
CA ALA A 119 11.46 -7.23 3.01
C ALA A 119 11.58 -5.71 3.17
N LEU A 120 11.77 -5.22 4.39
CA LEU A 120 11.90 -3.80 4.71
C LEU A 120 13.37 -3.34 4.80
N ALA A 121 14.32 -4.26 4.61
CA ALA A 121 15.77 -4.08 4.79
C ALA A 121 16.12 -3.37 6.11
N LEU A 122 15.52 -3.83 7.21
CA LEU A 122 15.73 -3.29 8.56
C LEU A 122 16.80 -4.09 9.30
N ARG A 123 17.60 -3.39 10.10
CA ARG A 123 18.74 -4.01 10.82
C ARG A 123 18.39 -4.50 12.21
N ASN A 124 17.34 -3.96 12.81
CA ASN A 124 16.97 -4.28 14.19
C ASN A 124 15.46 -4.43 14.36
N VAL A 125 15.08 -5.21 15.38
CA VAL A 125 13.68 -5.45 15.73
C VAL A 125 13.00 -4.19 16.24
N ARG A 126 13.75 -3.31 16.93
CA ARG A 126 13.21 -2.06 17.46
C ARG A 126 12.67 -1.13 16.38
N GLN A 127 13.41 -0.93 15.29
CA GLN A 127 12.94 -0.13 14.15
C GLN A 127 11.74 -0.78 13.48
N LEU A 128 11.69 -2.11 13.43
CA LEU A 128 10.52 -2.82 12.92
C LEU A 128 9.29 -2.54 13.79
N GLU A 129 9.41 -2.68 15.11
CA GLU A 129 8.33 -2.41 16.05
C GLU A 129 7.89 -0.94 16.00
N ASP A 130 8.84 0.00 15.98
CA ASP A 130 8.56 1.44 15.85
C ASP A 130 7.79 1.75 14.54
N LEU A 131 8.19 1.15 13.41
CA LEU A 131 7.48 1.32 12.13
C LEU A 131 6.08 0.70 12.14
N VAL A 132 5.91 -0.47 12.76
CA VAL A 132 4.58 -1.08 12.88
C VAL A 132 3.69 -0.22 13.77
N ILE A 133 4.22 0.31 14.87
CA ILE A 133 3.50 1.24 15.75
C ILE A 133 3.10 2.49 14.96
N GLU A 134 4.00 3.10 14.19
CA GLU A 134 3.68 4.24 13.31
C GLU A 134 2.56 3.89 12.31
N ALA A 135 2.60 2.71 11.69
CA ALA A 135 1.55 2.25 10.79
C ALA A 135 0.19 2.08 11.49
N VAL A 136 0.19 1.59 12.74
CA VAL A 136 -1.03 1.48 13.57
C VAL A 136 -1.58 2.85 13.94
N TYR A 137 -0.71 3.79 14.34
CA TYR A 137 -1.13 5.17 14.62
C TYR A 137 -1.66 5.90 13.39
N ALA A 138 -1.16 5.57 12.20
CA ALA A 138 -1.66 6.08 10.93
C ALA A 138 -2.95 5.38 10.44
N ASP A 139 -3.51 4.45 11.23
CA ASP A 139 -4.68 3.62 10.91
C ASP A 139 -4.51 2.81 9.61
N VAL A 140 -3.26 2.52 9.24
CA VAL A 140 -2.91 1.73 8.05
C VAL A 140 -3.05 0.24 8.31
N LEU A 141 -2.76 -0.15 9.56
CA LEU A 141 -2.76 -1.53 10.02
C LEU A 141 -3.38 -1.58 11.41
N ARG A 142 -4.15 -2.62 11.71
CA ARG A 142 -4.58 -2.97 13.07
C ARG A 142 -4.18 -4.41 13.33
N GLY A 143 -3.57 -4.62 14.48
CA GLY A 143 -2.98 -5.91 14.82
C GLY A 143 -2.23 -5.87 16.13
N SER A 144 -1.68 -7.02 16.51
CA SER A 144 -0.93 -7.21 17.75
C SER A 144 0.50 -7.65 17.44
N LEU A 145 1.46 -7.07 18.17
CA LEU A 145 2.86 -7.46 18.12
C LEU A 145 3.10 -8.61 19.10
N ASP A 146 3.35 -9.81 18.59
CA ASP A 146 3.76 -10.96 19.40
C ASP A 146 5.29 -11.05 19.44
N GLN A 147 5.86 -10.33 20.40
CA GLN A 147 7.31 -10.32 20.62
C GLN A 147 7.85 -11.69 21.06
N ARG A 148 7.04 -12.53 21.73
CA ARG A 148 7.47 -13.85 22.22
C ARG A 148 7.68 -14.82 21.07
N ASN A 149 6.75 -14.84 20.13
CA ASN A 149 6.84 -15.70 18.95
C ASN A 149 7.55 -15.03 17.76
N GLN A 150 7.95 -13.77 17.90
CA GLN A 150 8.58 -12.93 16.87
C GLN A 150 7.70 -12.80 15.61
N ARG A 151 6.42 -12.47 15.79
CA ARG A 151 5.45 -12.34 14.70
C ARG A 151 4.58 -11.10 14.87
N LEU A 152 4.15 -10.55 13.76
CA LEU A 152 3.11 -9.55 13.68
C LEU A 152 1.81 -10.24 13.31
N GLU A 153 0.81 -10.15 14.18
CA GLU A 153 -0.54 -10.60 13.91
C GLU A 153 -1.35 -9.43 13.38
N VAL A 154 -1.87 -9.54 12.16
CA VAL A 154 -2.61 -8.48 11.49
C VAL A 154 -4.08 -8.85 11.42
N ASP A 155 -4.90 -8.11 12.15
CA ASP A 155 -6.36 -8.26 12.11
C ASP A 155 -6.90 -7.60 10.84
N TYR A 156 -6.51 -6.34 10.63
CA TYR A 156 -6.98 -5.49 9.55
C TYR A 156 -5.83 -4.70 8.93
N SER A 157 -5.92 -4.46 7.63
CA SER A 157 -5.04 -3.56 6.91
C SER A 157 -5.86 -2.80 5.88
N ILE A 158 -5.47 -1.57 5.58
CA ILE A 158 -6.08 -0.82 4.48
C ILE A 158 -5.89 -1.55 3.14
N GLY A 159 -6.80 -1.31 2.20
CA GLY A 159 -6.63 -1.75 0.82
C GLY A 159 -5.54 -0.95 0.13
N ARG A 160 -4.60 -1.63 -0.52
CA ARG A 160 -3.68 -1.00 -1.49
C ARG A 160 -4.35 -0.88 -2.86
N ASP A 161 -3.73 -0.08 -3.73
CA ASP A 161 -4.12 0.04 -5.13
C ASP A 161 -4.07 -1.33 -5.84
N ILE A 162 -5.14 -1.64 -6.58
CA ILE A 162 -5.30 -2.89 -7.31
C ILE A 162 -5.11 -2.61 -8.81
N GLN A 163 -4.33 -3.44 -9.50
CA GLN A 163 -4.24 -3.33 -10.95
C GLN A 163 -5.46 -3.96 -11.62
N ARG A 164 -5.87 -3.43 -12.76
CA ARG A 164 -7.04 -3.93 -13.51
C ARG A 164 -6.92 -5.42 -13.88
N GLN A 165 -5.71 -5.91 -14.08
CA GLN A 165 -5.44 -7.32 -14.36
C GLN A 165 -5.78 -8.24 -13.17
N ASP A 166 -5.58 -7.77 -11.94
CA ASP A 166 -5.81 -8.54 -10.72
C ASP A 166 -7.29 -8.69 -10.38
N LEU A 167 -8.17 -7.87 -10.97
CA LEU A 167 -9.62 -7.94 -10.77
C LEU A 167 -10.20 -9.31 -11.15
N SER A 168 -9.68 -9.90 -12.23
CA SER A 168 -10.09 -11.24 -12.67
C SER A 168 -9.70 -12.33 -11.67
N ALA A 169 -8.50 -12.22 -11.10
CA ALA A 169 -8.03 -13.14 -10.07
C ALA A 169 -8.84 -13.00 -8.78
N ILE A 170 -9.14 -11.77 -8.36
CA ILE A 170 -9.98 -11.49 -7.19
C ILE A 170 -11.39 -12.07 -7.38
N ALA A 171 -12.03 -11.82 -8.53
CA ALA A 171 -13.35 -12.36 -8.83
C ALA A 171 -13.37 -13.89 -8.79
N ARG A 172 -12.33 -14.54 -9.34
CA ARG A 172 -12.21 -15.99 -9.31
C ARG A 172 -12.05 -16.52 -7.87
N THR A 173 -11.17 -15.93 -7.07
CA THR A 173 -10.96 -16.36 -5.68
C THR A 173 -12.24 -16.22 -4.84
N LEU A 174 -12.99 -15.12 -5.04
CA LEU A 174 -14.28 -14.94 -4.36
C LEU A 174 -15.31 -15.98 -4.82
N GLN A 175 -15.35 -16.30 -6.12
CA GLN A 175 -16.23 -17.34 -6.64
C GLN A 175 -15.86 -18.72 -6.08
N GLU A 176 -14.57 -19.05 -6.03
CA GLU A 176 -14.07 -20.29 -5.42
C GLU A 176 -14.46 -20.40 -3.94
N TRP A 177 -14.40 -19.28 -3.20
CA TRP A 177 -14.83 -19.24 -1.81
C TRP A 177 -16.35 -19.42 -1.66
N CYS A 178 -17.17 -18.75 -2.49
CA CYS A 178 -18.62 -18.94 -2.50
C CYS A 178 -19.00 -20.40 -2.78
N VAL A 179 -18.41 -21.00 -3.82
CA VAL A 179 -18.65 -22.41 -4.17
C VAL A 179 -18.18 -23.33 -3.04
N GLY A 180 -17.03 -23.04 -2.41
CA GLY A 180 -16.54 -23.80 -1.27
C GLY A 180 -17.53 -23.78 -0.09
N CYS A 181 -18.11 -22.62 0.22
CA CYS A 181 -19.15 -22.49 1.24
C CYS A 181 -20.44 -23.23 0.86
N GLU A 182 -20.89 -23.13 -0.40
CA GLU A 182 -22.06 -23.84 -0.90
C GLU A 182 -21.91 -25.35 -0.78
N VAL A 183 -20.74 -25.90 -1.16
CA VAL A 183 -20.44 -27.33 -1.05
C VAL A 183 -20.44 -27.82 0.40
N VAL A 184 -19.87 -27.03 1.32
CA VAL A 184 -19.88 -27.38 2.76
C VAL A 184 -21.31 -27.34 3.30
N LEU A 185 -22.11 -26.34 2.94
CA LEU A 185 -23.49 -26.23 3.36
C LEU A 185 -24.35 -27.39 2.81
N SER A 186 -24.24 -27.69 1.51
CA SER A 186 -24.97 -28.79 0.90
C SER A 186 -24.58 -30.15 1.51
N GLY A 187 -23.30 -30.35 1.82
CA GLY A 187 -22.83 -31.55 2.50
C GLY A 187 -23.38 -31.71 3.92
N ILE A 188 -23.66 -30.60 4.62
CA ILE A 188 -24.34 -30.63 5.92
C ILE A 188 -25.84 -30.91 5.73
N GLU A 189 -26.48 -30.31 4.72
CA GLU A 189 -27.90 -30.50 4.42
C GLU A 189 -28.24 -31.95 4.01
N GLU A 190 -27.36 -32.63 3.27
CA GLU A 190 -27.54 -34.03 2.89
C GLU A 190 -27.36 -35.02 4.07
N GLN A 191 -26.73 -34.59 5.17
CA GLN A 191 -26.56 -35.41 6.37
C GLN A 191 -27.69 -35.25 7.41
N VAL A 192 -28.64 -34.34 7.17
CA VAL A 192 -29.79 -34.05 8.05
C VAL A 192 -31.07 -34.73 7.57
#